data_AF-A0A3S0CSB1-F1
#
_entry.id   AF-A0A3S0CSB1-F1
#
_cell.length_a   1.000
_cell.length_b   1.000
_cell.length_c   1.000
_cell.angle_alpha   90.00
_cell.angle_beta   90.00
_cell.angle_gamma   90.00
#
_symmetry.space_group_name_H-M   'P 1'
#
loop_
_entity.id
_entity.type
_entity.pdbx_description
1 polymer ?
#
loop_
_entity_poly.entity_id
_entity_poly.type
_entity_poly.pdbx_seq_one_letter_code
_entity_poly.pdbx_strand_id
1 'polypeptide(L)'
;MIVGSMVVRDEANRYLQASLSRLLEVCDKVFVADDGSMDNSVEMARSMGCSVWERPDSVKPFAVNESVFRSAAWNILGETMSLNEDDWVLSIDADEYLMASRKQLEEMAVQAGQRNAFTLSIREAWSLDPVLIRVDGFWRENHNRRVHRWNKEAKFRNVTMGCGSVPDGGRCTEIHKIQILHFGYALEEDRLRKYDFYKSLPSHGHNESHIESILSKPTLERFDEKIKFWRGMK
;
A
#
# COMPACT_ATOMS: atom_id res chain seq x y z
N MET A 1 -8.05 -2.35 -17.79
CA MET A 1 -8.00 -1.19 -16.87
C MET A 1 -6.94 -1.44 -15.81
N ILE A 2 -6.42 -0.37 -15.21
CA ILE A 2 -5.53 -0.41 -14.05
C ILE A 2 -6.25 0.31 -12.91
N VAL A 3 -6.60 -0.44 -11.87
CA VAL A 3 -7.34 0.05 -10.70
C VAL A 3 -6.39 0.19 -9.53
N GLY A 4 -6.37 1.37 -8.91
CA GLY A 4 -5.73 1.58 -7.62
C GLY A 4 -6.58 0.99 -6.49
N SER A 5 -5.95 0.28 -5.56
CA SER A 5 -6.57 -0.24 -4.35
C SER A 5 -5.83 0.29 -3.15
N MET A 6 -6.55 0.78 -2.15
CA MET A 6 -5.97 1.31 -0.92
C MET A 6 -6.73 0.79 0.29
N VAL A 7 -6.01 0.47 1.36
CA VAL A 7 -6.60 0.22 2.69
C VAL A 7 -6.42 1.46 3.53
N VAL A 8 -7.46 1.88 4.24
CA VAL A 8 -7.46 3.13 5.02
C VAL A 8 -8.05 2.92 6.40
N ARG A 9 -7.45 3.57 7.39
CA ARG A 9 -8.01 3.79 8.72
C ARG A 9 -7.45 5.08 9.31
N ASP A 10 -8.30 6.07 9.53
CA ASP A 10 -7.96 7.33 10.23
C ASP A 10 -6.75 8.09 9.61
N GLU A 11 -6.77 8.33 8.30
CA GLU A 11 -5.66 8.95 7.54
C GLU A 11 -5.99 10.34 6.97
N ALA A 12 -7.17 10.91 7.23
CA ALA A 12 -7.64 12.16 6.63
C ALA A 12 -6.69 13.34 6.92
N ASN A 13 -6.15 13.39 8.14
CA ASN A 13 -5.23 14.44 8.59
C ASN A 13 -3.76 14.07 8.35
N ARG A 14 -3.48 13.01 7.59
CA ARG A 14 -2.15 12.48 7.31
C ARG A 14 -1.90 12.45 5.81
N TYR A 15 -1.59 11.30 5.21
CA TYR A 15 -1.09 11.22 3.84
C TYR A 15 -2.19 10.92 2.82
N LEU A 16 -3.43 10.65 3.27
CA LEU A 16 -4.53 10.16 2.43
C LEU A 16 -4.78 11.01 1.19
N GLN A 17 -4.94 12.33 1.37
CA GLN A 17 -5.25 13.22 0.24
C GLN A 17 -4.15 13.18 -0.82
N ALA A 18 -2.88 13.19 -0.41
CA ALA A 18 -1.76 13.17 -1.31
C ALA A 18 -1.64 11.82 -2.05
N SER A 19 -1.86 10.70 -1.34
CA SER A 19 -1.79 9.35 -1.92
C SER A 19 -2.95 9.08 -2.89
N LEU A 20 -4.18 9.46 -2.52
CA LEU A 20 -5.33 9.35 -3.42
C LEU A 20 -5.19 10.23 -4.65
N SER A 21 -4.73 11.47 -4.49
CA SER A 21 -4.45 12.36 -5.63
C SER A 21 -3.47 11.70 -6.59
N ARG A 22 -2.44 11.05 -6.04
CA ARG A 22 -1.43 10.37 -6.83
C ARG A 22 -1.96 9.15 -7.58
N LEU A 23 -2.82 8.36 -6.96
CA LEU A 23 -3.47 7.21 -7.60
C LEU A 23 -4.46 7.64 -8.68
N LEU A 24 -5.30 8.65 -8.41
CA LEU A 24 -6.27 9.18 -9.38
C LEU A 24 -5.59 9.76 -10.64
N GLU A 25 -4.37 10.28 -10.50
CA GLU A 25 -3.58 10.76 -11.65
C GLU A 25 -3.25 9.63 -12.64
N VAL A 26 -3.02 8.39 -12.16
CA VAL A 26 -2.41 7.33 -12.97
C VAL A 26 -3.20 6.04 -13.11
N CYS A 27 -4.21 5.82 -12.28
CA CYS A 27 -5.13 4.69 -12.37
C CYS A 27 -6.44 5.11 -13.06
N ASP A 28 -7.11 4.17 -13.70
CA ASP A 28 -8.42 4.42 -14.34
C ASP A 28 -9.51 4.67 -13.30
N LYS A 29 -9.43 3.95 -12.17
CA LYS A 29 -10.33 4.06 -11.01
C LYS A 29 -9.54 3.80 -9.73
N VAL A 30 -10.08 4.25 -8.61
CA VAL A 30 -9.51 3.99 -7.28
C VAL A 30 -10.58 3.43 -6.35
N PHE A 31 -10.27 2.27 -5.77
CA PHE A 31 -11.04 1.59 -4.74
C PHE A 31 -10.37 1.80 -3.38
N VAL A 32 -11.16 2.20 -2.38
CA VAL A 32 -10.71 2.36 -1.01
C VAL A 32 -11.47 1.38 -0.12
N ALA A 33 -10.72 0.54 0.59
CA ALA A 33 -11.22 -0.34 1.64
C ALA A 33 -10.99 0.32 3.00
N ASP A 34 -12.04 0.87 3.59
CA ASP A 34 -12.00 1.51 4.89
C ASP A 34 -12.17 0.49 6.02
N ASP A 35 -11.27 0.49 7.01
CA ASP A 35 -11.27 -0.42 8.16
C ASP A 35 -12.07 0.10 9.37
N GLY A 36 -13.03 1.00 9.14
CA GLY A 36 -13.84 1.65 10.17
C GLY A 36 -13.16 2.91 10.70
N SER A 37 -12.83 3.83 9.79
CA SER A 37 -12.34 5.16 10.17
C SER A 37 -13.40 5.91 10.98
N MET A 38 -12.93 6.69 11.96
CA MET A 38 -13.73 7.59 12.78
C MET A 38 -13.44 9.07 12.47
N ASP A 39 -12.42 9.35 11.66
CA ASP A 39 -12.17 10.66 11.08
C ASP A 39 -12.83 10.81 9.69
N ASN A 40 -12.54 11.92 9.00
CA ASN A 40 -13.13 12.24 7.68
C ASN A 40 -12.51 11.46 6.50
N SER A 41 -11.85 10.32 6.73
CA SER A 41 -11.14 9.57 5.67
C SER A 41 -12.08 9.10 4.57
N VAL A 42 -13.26 8.59 4.97
CA VAL A 42 -14.27 8.07 4.05
C VAL A 42 -14.86 9.19 3.20
N GLU A 43 -15.27 10.30 3.82
CA GLU A 43 -15.80 11.48 3.14
C GLU A 43 -14.78 12.07 2.18
N MET A 44 -13.52 12.16 2.61
CA MET A 44 -12.42 12.64 1.76
C MET A 44 -12.28 11.76 0.51
N ALA A 45 -12.16 10.44 0.67
CA ALA A 45 -12.01 9.53 -0.46
C ALA A 45 -13.19 9.62 -1.45
N ARG A 46 -14.43 9.67 -0.94
CA ARG A 46 -15.64 9.85 -1.74
C ARG A 46 -15.64 11.18 -2.50
N SER A 47 -15.29 12.27 -1.82
CA SER A 47 -15.25 13.61 -2.43
C SER A 47 -14.23 13.74 -3.57
N MET A 48 -13.17 12.94 -3.54
CA MET A 48 -12.14 12.86 -4.59
C MET A 48 -12.55 11.93 -5.75
N GLY A 49 -13.72 11.29 -5.69
CA GLY A 49 -14.22 10.41 -6.75
C GLY A 49 -13.81 8.94 -6.61
N CYS A 50 -13.30 8.52 -5.45
CA CYS A 50 -12.99 7.11 -5.20
C CYS A 50 -14.26 6.31 -4.87
N SER A 51 -14.30 5.04 -5.25
CA SER A 51 -15.31 4.11 -4.72
C SER A 51 -14.83 3.58 -3.37
N VAL A 52 -15.68 3.70 -2.34
CA VAL A 52 -15.32 3.33 -0.97
C VAL A 52 -16.19 2.18 -0.50
N TRP A 53 -15.53 1.11 -0.05
CA TRP A 53 -16.14 0.05 0.74
C TRP A 53 -15.81 0.26 2.21
N GLU A 54 -16.83 0.44 3.04
CA GLU A 54 -16.70 0.48 4.49
C GLU A 54 -16.82 -0.94 5.05
N ARG A 55 -15.82 -1.37 5.81
CA ARG A 55 -15.81 -2.72 6.40
C ARG A 55 -17.03 -2.91 7.31
N PRO A 56 -17.88 -3.92 7.06
CA PRO A 56 -18.98 -4.25 7.98
C PRO A 56 -18.46 -4.96 9.22
N ASP A 57 -19.22 -4.92 10.32
CA ASP A 57 -18.88 -5.59 11.59
C ASP A 57 -18.68 -7.11 11.47
N SER A 58 -19.28 -7.74 10.46
CA SER A 58 -19.11 -9.17 10.17
C SER A 58 -17.71 -9.52 9.64
N VAL A 59 -16.96 -8.53 9.15
CA VAL A 59 -15.58 -8.70 8.68
C VAL A 59 -14.62 -8.22 9.76
N LYS A 60 -13.66 -9.09 10.10
CA LYS A 60 -12.64 -8.77 11.11
C LYS A 60 -11.82 -7.55 10.69
N PRO A 61 -11.50 -6.63 11.63
CA PRO A 61 -10.62 -5.51 11.35
C PRO A 61 -9.25 -5.97 10.85
N PHE A 62 -8.59 -5.12 10.05
CA PHE A 62 -7.25 -5.38 9.51
C PHE A 62 -6.27 -5.77 10.63
N ALA A 63 -6.24 -4.99 11.72
CA ALA A 63 -5.34 -5.22 12.85
C ALA A 63 -5.61 -6.53 13.60
N VAL A 64 -6.82 -7.10 13.48
CA VAL A 64 -7.20 -8.38 14.11
C VAL A 64 -6.91 -9.56 13.18
N ASN A 65 -7.19 -9.43 11.89
CA ASN A 65 -6.84 -10.43 10.89
C ASN A 65 -6.79 -9.81 9.48
N GLU A 66 -5.58 -9.51 9.03
CA GLU A 66 -5.31 -8.89 7.74
C GLU A 66 -5.81 -9.76 6.58
N SER A 67 -5.59 -11.08 6.63
CA SER A 67 -6.01 -11.97 5.54
C SER A 67 -7.51 -11.97 5.34
N VAL A 68 -8.29 -11.97 6.42
CA VAL A 68 -9.76 -11.91 6.34
C VAL A 68 -10.21 -10.57 5.77
N PHE A 69 -9.64 -9.46 6.27
CA PHE A 69 -9.92 -8.12 5.78
C PHE A 69 -9.64 -7.99 4.27
N ARG A 70 -8.40 -8.30 3.85
CA ARG A 70 -7.96 -8.13 2.46
C ARG A 70 -8.70 -9.06 1.51
N SER A 71 -9.07 -10.27 1.94
CA SER A 71 -9.88 -11.18 1.13
C SER A 71 -11.29 -10.63 0.89
N ALA A 72 -11.93 -10.07 1.93
CA ALA A 72 -13.23 -9.42 1.77
C ALA A 72 -13.14 -8.19 0.86
N ALA A 73 -12.14 -7.34 1.07
CA ALA A 73 -11.88 -6.16 0.25
C ALA A 73 -11.67 -6.52 -1.24
N TRP A 74 -10.89 -7.57 -1.51
CA TRP A 74 -10.61 -8.03 -2.87
C TRP A 74 -11.89 -8.46 -3.62
N ASN A 75 -12.75 -9.24 -2.97
CA ASN A 75 -14.02 -9.66 -3.57
C ASN A 75 -14.91 -8.46 -3.91
N ILE A 76 -15.08 -7.55 -2.96
CA ILE A 76 -15.90 -6.34 -3.17
C ILE A 76 -15.30 -5.41 -4.23
N LEU A 77 -13.97 -5.30 -4.28
CA LEU A 77 -13.26 -4.53 -5.32
C LEU A 77 -13.64 -5.05 -6.71
N GLY A 78 -13.55 -6.36 -6.93
CA GLY A 78 -13.87 -6.98 -8.22
C GLY A 78 -15.30 -6.68 -8.69
N GLU A 79 -16.26 -6.80 -7.78
CA GLU A 79 -17.67 -6.53 -8.05
C GLU A 79 -17.91 -5.03 -8.32
N THR A 80 -17.43 -4.17 -7.42
CA THR A 80 -17.62 -2.71 -7.48
C THR A 80 -16.99 -2.10 -8.73
N MET A 81 -15.82 -2.59 -9.12
CA MET A 81 -15.07 -2.07 -10.26
C MET A 81 -15.39 -2.78 -11.58
N SER A 82 -16.21 -3.83 -11.53
CA SER A 82 -16.57 -4.68 -12.68
C SER A 82 -15.34 -5.26 -13.39
N LEU A 83 -14.41 -5.82 -12.60
CA LEU A 83 -13.14 -6.32 -13.10
C LEU A 83 -13.25 -7.66 -13.82
N ASN A 84 -12.41 -7.83 -14.84
CA ASN A 84 -12.18 -9.08 -15.57
C ASN A 84 -10.67 -9.41 -15.64
N GLU A 85 -10.31 -10.55 -16.21
CA GLU A 85 -8.93 -11.09 -16.18
C GLU A 85 -7.90 -10.27 -16.99
N ASP A 86 -8.34 -9.30 -17.79
CA ASP A 86 -7.46 -8.35 -18.48
C ASP A 86 -7.15 -7.09 -17.63
N ASP A 87 -7.81 -6.94 -16.47
CA ASP A 87 -7.60 -5.82 -15.57
C ASP A 87 -6.48 -6.07 -14.56
N TRP A 88 -5.88 -4.98 -14.09
CA TRP A 88 -4.80 -4.98 -13.12
C TRP A 88 -5.19 -4.22 -11.86
N VAL A 89 -4.81 -4.76 -10.71
CA VAL A 89 -4.97 -4.09 -9.42
C VAL A 89 -3.60 -3.69 -8.89
N LEU A 90 -3.42 -2.40 -8.65
CA LEU A 90 -2.25 -1.79 -8.00
C LEU A 90 -2.63 -1.45 -6.55
N SER A 91 -2.01 -2.13 -5.59
CA SER A 91 -2.26 -1.94 -4.15
C SER A 91 -1.22 -1.00 -3.54
N ILE A 92 -1.68 0.14 -3.03
CA ILE A 92 -0.85 1.21 -2.44
C ILE A 92 -1.45 1.60 -1.09
N ASP A 93 -0.61 1.68 -0.06
CA ASP A 93 -1.04 2.06 1.29
C ASP A 93 -1.24 3.59 1.38
N ALA A 94 -2.04 4.07 2.33
CA ALA A 94 -2.40 5.50 2.43
C ALA A 94 -1.20 6.42 2.69
N ASP A 95 -0.12 5.90 3.26
CA ASP A 95 1.16 6.55 3.53
C ASP A 95 2.21 6.31 2.44
N GLU A 96 1.81 5.82 1.26
CA GLU A 96 2.70 5.54 0.14
C GLU A 96 2.47 6.47 -1.07
N TYR A 97 3.58 6.82 -1.75
CA TYR A 97 3.62 7.56 -3.00
C TYR A 97 4.18 6.70 -4.13
N LEU A 98 3.36 6.46 -5.16
CA LEU A 98 3.79 5.73 -6.35
C LEU A 98 4.69 6.59 -7.25
N MET A 99 5.85 6.08 -7.63
CA MET A 99 6.77 6.72 -8.58
C MET A 99 6.60 6.16 -10.00
N ALA A 100 5.38 6.25 -10.55
CA ALA A 100 5.08 5.81 -11.92
C ALA A 100 4.10 6.72 -12.65
N SER A 101 4.42 7.15 -13.85
CA SER A 101 3.43 7.74 -14.75
C SER A 101 2.37 6.70 -15.17
N ARG A 102 1.21 7.19 -15.61
CA ARG A 102 0.17 6.36 -16.23
C ARG A 102 0.73 5.49 -17.35
N LYS A 103 1.53 6.10 -18.24
CA LYS A 103 2.18 5.42 -19.36
C LYS A 103 3.04 4.23 -18.92
N GLN A 104 3.81 4.38 -17.83
CA GLN A 104 4.62 3.28 -17.31
C GLN A 104 3.77 2.11 -16.80
N LEU A 105 2.60 2.39 -16.21
CA LEU A 105 1.66 1.35 -15.78
C LEU A 105 1.01 0.65 -16.98
N GLU A 106 0.63 1.40 -18.02
CA GLU A 106 0.08 0.86 -19.27
C GLU A 106 1.12 -0.01 -20.00
N GLU A 107 2.36 0.46 -20.11
CA GLU A 107 3.48 -0.30 -20.69
C GLU A 107 3.72 -1.60 -19.91
N MET A 108 3.72 -1.55 -18.57
CA MET A 108 3.82 -2.74 -17.72
C MET A 108 2.70 -3.74 -18.01
N ALA A 109 1.45 -3.29 -18.12
CA ALA A 109 0.30 -4.14 -18.41
C ALA A 109 0.41 -4.81 -19.79
N VAL A 110 0.83 -4.06 -20.82
CA VAL A 110 1.02 -4.58 -22.19
C VAL A 110 2.18 -5.59 -22.25
N GLN A 111 3.28 -5.32 -21.56
CA GLN A 111 4.49 -6.15 -21.58
C GLN A 111 4.44 -7.34 -20.62
N ALA A 112 3.36 -7.46 -19.83
CA ALA A 112 3.24 -8.51 -18.83
C ALA A 112 3.34 -9.92 -19.42
N GLY A 113 2.85 -10.14 -20.64
CA GLY A 113 2.79 -11.46 -21.24
C GLY A 113 2.01 -12.43 -20.33
N GLN A 114 2.65 -13.54 -19.94
CA GLN A 114 2.06 -14.56 -19.05
C GLN A 114 2.17 -14.23 -17.54
N ARG A 115 2.66 -13.05 -17.18
CA ARG A 115 2.79 -12.65 -15.77
C ARG A 115 1.44 -12.27 -15.19
N ASN A 116 1.23 -12.63 -13.93
CA ASN A 116 0.03 -12.30 -13.16
C ASN A 116 0.29 -11.33 -12.01
N ALA A 117 1.55 -11.03 -11.70
CA ALA A 117 1.90 -10.11 -10.63
C ALA A 117 3.27 -9.48 -10.84
N PHE A 118 3.44 -8.27 -10.29
CA PHE A 118 4.72 -7.57 -10.24
C PHE A 118 5.09 -7.15 -8.82
N THR A 119 6.39 -7.24 -8.55
CA THR A 119 7.02 -6.74 -7.34
C THR A 119 7.58 -5.35 -7.61
N LEU A 120 7.36 -4.42 -6.68
CA LEU A 120 7.88 -3.06 -6.75
C LEU A 120 8.90 -2.84 -5.63
N SER A 121 9.90 -2.01 -5.87
CA SER A 121 10.85 -1.60 -4.83
C SER A 121 10.24 -0.51 -3.96
N ILE A 122 10.37 -0.64 -2.65
CA ILE A 122 9.90 0.33 -1.67
C ILE A 122 11.12 1.06 -1.08
N ARG A 123 11.07 2.39 -1.10
CA ARG A 123 12.05 3.28 -0.49
C ARG A 123 11.43 3.91 0.75
N GLU A 124 12.05 3.67 1.89
CA GLU A 124 11.50 3.99 3.20
C GLU A 124 11.92 5.40 3.62
N ALA A 125 10.99 6.35 3.59
CA ALA A 125 11.24 7.72 4.00
C ALA A 125 11.35 7.83 5.52
N TRP A 126 12.40 8.52 5.97
CA TRP A 126 12.77 8.72 7.37
C TRP A 126 12.59 10.16 7.86
N SER A 127 12.20 11.06 6.95
CA SER A 127 11.87 12.47 7.21
C SER A 127 11.00 13.02 6.07
N LEU A 128 10.28 14.12 6.35
CA LEU A 128 9.39 14.78 5.38
C LEU A 128 10.05 15.91 4.60
N ASP A 129 10.88 16.72 5.25
CA ASP A 129 11.55 17.86 4.62
C ASP A 129 12.92 18.16 5.30
N PRO A 130 14.06 17.96 4.60
CA PRO A 130 14.15 17.30 3.30
C PRO A 130 13.71 15.83 3.40
N VAL A 131 13.34 15.20 2.29
CA VAL A 131 13.08 13.76 2.27
C VAL A 131 14.41 13.02 2.36
N LEU A 132 14.59 12.27 3.45
CA LEU A 132 15.71 11.35 3.64
C LEU A 132 15.20 9.90 3.57
N ILE A 133 15.92 9.02 2.90
CA ILE A 133 15.61 7.60 2.76
C ILE A 133 16.58 6.80 3.61
N ARG A 134 16.07 5.78 4.30
CA ARG A 134 16.91 4.84 5.03
C ARG A 134 17.47 3.76 4.11
N VAL A 135 18.78 3.51 4.20
CA VAL A 135 19.53 2.67 3.23
C VAL A 135 20.36 1.55 3.87
N ASP A 136 20.17 1.27 5.16
CA ASP A 136 20.89 0.22 5.90
C ASP A 136 20.01 -0.98 6.27
N GLY A 137 20.65 -2.13 6.55
CA GLY A 137 20.01 -3.28 7.19
C GLY A 137 18.82 -3.84 6.42
N PHE A 138 17.67 -3.96 7.09
CA PHE A 138 16.40 -4.43 6.52
C PHE A 138 15.70 -3.40 5.62
N TRP A 139 16.19 -2.16 5.61
CA TRP A 139 15.57 -1.02 4.95
C TRP A 139 16.14 -0.77 3.55
N ARG A 140 17.30 -1.37 3.25
CA ARG A 140 17.84 -1.40 1.89
C ARG A 140 17.08 -2.43 1.07
N GLU A 141 16.75 -2.09 -0.17
CA GLU A 141 16.19 -3.04 -1.14
C GLU A 141 14.91 -3.76 -0.64
N ASN A 142 13.99 -3.01 -0.01
CA ASN A 142 12.68 -3.54 0.34
C ASN A 142 11.85 -3.76 -0.93
N HIS A 143 11.20 -4.91 -1.04
CA HIS A 143 10.45 -5.31 -2.22
C HIS A 143 9.15 -5.99 -1.79
N ASN A 144 8.04 -5.58 -2.39
CA ASN A 144 6.74 -6.18 -2.12
C ASN A 144 5.95 -6.36 -3.41
N ARG A 145 5.15 -7.43 -3.47
CA ARG A 145 4.20 -7.65 -4.55
C ARG A 145 3.06 -6.65 -4.37
N ARG A 146 2.96 -5.71 -5.31
CA ARG A 146 2.04 -4.56 -5.24
C ARG A 146 1.08 -4.52 -6.41
N VAL A 147 1.33 -5.29 -7.46
CA VAL A 147 0.48 -5.37 -8.64
C VAL A 147 0.06 -6.81 -8.88
N HIS A 148 -1.23 -7.04 -9.16
CA HIS A 148 -1.77 -8.34 -9.48
C HIS A 148 -2.84 -8.21 -10.58
N ARG A 149 -2.78 -9.09 -11.58
CA ARG A 149 -3.82 -9.24 -12.60
C ARG A 149 -5.09 -9.75 -11.93
N TRP A 150 -6.22 -9.10 -12.14
CA TRP A 150 -7.44 -9.48 -11.46
C TRP A 150 -7.79 -10.95 -11.70
N ASN A 151 -8.10 -11.65 -10.61
CA ASN A 151 -8.55 -13.04 -10.63
C ASN A 151 -9.43 -13.26 -9.40
N LYS A 152 -10.68 -13.65 -9.65
CA LYS A 152 -11.69 -13.89 -8.61
C LYS A 152 -11.31 -15.04 -7.67
N GLU A 153 -10.58 -16.03 -8.18
CA GLU A 153 -10.15 -17.22 -7.44
C GLU A 153 -8.81 -17.03 -6.70
N ALA A 154 -8.16 -15.87 -6.87
CA ALA A 154 -6.91 -15.57 -6.18
C ALA A 154 -7.12 -15.39 -4.68
N LYS A 155 -6.20 -15.91 -3.87
CA LYS A 155 -6.33 -15.95 -2.41
C LYS A 155 -5.14 -15.29 -1.74
N PHE A 156 -5.41 -14.56 -0.66
CA PHE A 156 -4.36 -14.15 0.27
C PHE A 156 -3.87 -15.34 1.09
N ARG A 157 -2.63 -15.27 1.57
CA ARG A 157 -2.11 -16.26 2.51
C ARG A 157 -2.93 -16.23 3.80
N ASN A 158 -3.37 -17.40 4.27
CA ASN A 158 -4.18 -17.52 5.48
C ASN A 158 -3.35 -17.35 6.75
N VAL A 159 -3.01 -16.09 7.07
CA VAL A 159 -2.26 -15.69 8.27
C VAL A 159 -2.92 -14.46 8.90
N THR A 160 -2.75 -14.29 10.22
CA THR A 160 -3.33 -13.14 10.94
C THR A 160 -2.74 -11.81 10.49
N MET A 161 -1.44 -11.76 10.22
CA MET A 161 -0.73 -10.56 9.81
C MET A 161 0.37 -10.90 8.81
N GLY A 162 0.66 -9.97 7.91
CA GLY A 162 1.64 -10.11 6.85
C GLY A 162 1.18 -11.10 5.79
N CYS A 163 -0.07 -11.01 5.29
CA CYS A 163 -0.52 -11.87 4.18
C CYS A 163 -0.11 -11.36 2.79
N GLY A 164 0.31 -10.09 2.70
CA GLY A 164 0.74 -9.41 1.47
C GLY A 164 -0.29 -8.37 0.99
N SER A 165 0.15 -7.40 0.19
CA SER A 165 -0.71 -6.30 -0.26
C SER A 165 -1.67 -6.68 -1.39
N VAL A 166 -1.37 -7.76 -2.11
CA VAL A 166 -2.19 -8.39 -3.15
C VAL A 166 -2.23 -9.90 -2.93
N PRO A 167 -3.17 -10.64 -3.54
CA PRO A 167 -3.24 -12.09 -3.41
C PRO A 167 -1.95 -12.82 -3.77
N ASP A 168 -1.83 -14.05 -3.31
CA ASP A 168 -0.73 -14.91 -3.72
C ASP A 168 -0.94 -15.40 -5.17
N GLY A 169 -0.29 -14.72 -6.11
CA GLY A 169 -0.43 -14.89 -7.56
C GLY A 169 0.53 -15.88 -8.22
N GLY A 170 1.08 -16.83 -7.47
CA GLY A 170 2.04 -17.79 -8.03
C GLY A 170 3.39 -17.14 -8.37
N ARG A 171 3.98 -17.50 -9.53
CA ARG A 171 5.33 -17.02 -9.93
C ARG A 171 5.31 -15.52 -10.22
N CYS A 172 5.85 -14.73 -9.30
CA CYS A 172 6.34 -13.39 -9.61
C CYS A 172 7.75 -13.53 -10.20
N THR A 173 7.93 -13.10 -11.44
CA THR A 173 9.18 -13.31 -12.17
C THR A 173 10.04 -12.05 -12.28
N GLU A 174 9.57 -10.91 -11.78
CA GLU A 174 10.23 -9.63 -12.00
C GLU A 174 10.00 -8.62 -10.87
N ILE A 175 11.09 -8.01 -10.42
CA ILE A 175 11.07 -6.72 -9.72
C ILE A 175 11.02 -5.65 -10.82
N HIS A 176 9.89 -4.96 -10.92
CA HIS A 176 9.69 -3.94 -11.95
C HIS A 176 10.45 -2.65 -11.57
N LYS A 177 10.76 -1.81 -12.57
CA LYS A 177 11.49 -0.55 -12.38
C LYS A 177 10.68 0.54 -11.65
N ILE A 178 9.39 0.30 -11.42
CA ILE A 178 8.52 1.24 -10.70
C ILE A 178 8.82 1.14 -9.21
N GLN A 179 8.88 2.30 -8.56
CA GLN A 179 9.20 2.40 -7.15
C GLN A 179 8.03 2.99 -6.36
N ILE A 180 8.04 2.76 -5.06
CA ILE A 180 7.15 3.37 -4.07
C ILE A 180 8.01 4.08 -3.04
N LEU A 181 7.63 5.29 -2.65
CA LEU A 181 8.14 5.93 -1.44
C LEU A 181 7.13 5.71 -0.32
N HIS A 182 7.56 5.17 0.80
CA HIS A 182 6.71 4.88 1.95
C HIS A 182 7.05 5.84 3.10
N PHE A 183 6.05 6.62 3.53
CA PHE A 183 6.19 7.68 4.53
C PHE A 183 5.76 7.26 5.93
N GLY A 184 5.35 6.00 6.10
CA GLY A 184 4.94 5.46 7.40
C GLY A 184 6.01 5.50 8.48
N TYR A 185 7.28 5.71 8.14
CA TYR A 185 8.41 5.85 9.07
C TYR A 185 9.03 7.25 9.08
N ALA A 186 8.44 8.23 8.38
CA ALA A 186 9.05 9.55 8.19
C ALA A 186 9.14 10.35 9.49
N LEU A 187 8.23 10.12 10.43
CA LEU A 187 8.19 10.84 11.70
C LEU A 187 8.49 9.92 12.87
N GLU A 188 9.13 10.47 13.90
CA GLU A 188 9.53 9.71 15.09
C GLU A 188 8.32 9.11 15.82
N GLU A 189 7.25 9.88 15.95
CA GLU A 189 5.97 9.43 16.52
C GLU A 189 5.39 8.22 15.77
N ASP A 190 5.53 8.18 14.44
CA ASP A 190 5.01 7.08 13.62
C ASP A 190 5.90 5.84 13.76
N ARG A 191 7.23 6.01 13.88
CA ARG A 191 8.17 4.91 14.16
C ARG A 191 7.90 4.28 15.51
N LEU A 192 7.71 5.08 16.56
CA LEU A 192 7.35 4.60 17.90
C LEU A 192 6.02 3.84 17.88
N ARG A 193 4.98 4.42 17.27
CA ARG A 193 3.66 3.79 17.15
C ARG A 193 3.72 2.45 16.43
N LYS A 194 4.45 2.36 15.30
CA LYS A 194 4.63 1.10 14.56
C LYS A 194 5.44 0.08 15.37
N TYR A 195 6.50 0.50 16.06
CA TYR A 195 7.29 -0.37 16.94
C TYR A 195 6.43 -1.00 18.03
N ASP A 196 5.71 -0.17 18.79
CA ASP A 196 4.83 -0.61 19.88
C ASP A 196 3.72 -1.53 19.38
N PHE A 197 3.10 -1.18 18.24
CA PHE A 197 2.10 -2.02 17.60
C PHE A 197 2.65 -3.41 17.29
N TYR A 198 3.77 -3.52 16.57
CA TYR A 198 4.34 -4.82 16.22
C TYR A 198 4.77 -5.64 17.44
N LYS A 199 5.28 -4.99 18.49
CA LYS A 199 5.66 -5.65 19.75
C LYS A 199 4.48 -6.11 20.59
N SER A 200 3.30 -5.50 20.42
CA SER A 200 2.07 -5.92 21.11
C SER A 200 1.39 -7.13 20.47
N LEU A 201 1.72 -7.46 19.22
CA LEU A 201 1.11 -8.59 18.52
C LEU A 201 1.73 -9.93 18.96
N PRO A 202 0.91 -10.97 19.22
CA PRO A 202 1.42 -12.31 19.53
C PRO A 202 2.13 -12.96 18.33
N SER A 203 1.81 -12.52 17.11
CA SER A 203 2.50 -12.89 15.87
C SER A 203 2.40 -11.71 14.89
N HIS A 204 3.54 -11.13 14.55
CA HIS A 204 3.64 -9.92 13.73
C HIS A 204 4.05 -10.19 12.27
N GLY A 205 4.40 -11.43 11.91
CA GLY A 205 4.78 -11.78 10.52
C GLY A 205 6.11 -11.17 10.01
N HIS A 206 6.80 -10.41 10.85
CA HIS A 206 8.10 -9.78 10.55
C HIS A 206 9.27 -10.46 11.28
N ASN A 207 10.49 -10.26 10.79
CA ASN A 207 11.70 -10.63 11.53
C ASN A 207 11.85 -9.75 12.78
N GLU A 208 12.21 -10.31 13.94
CA GLU A 208 12.33 -9.53 15.17
C GLU A 208 13.43 -8.45 15.08
N SER A 209 14.58 -8.76 14.47
CA SER A 209 15.66 -7.79 14.25
C SER A 209 15.23 -6.66 13.31
N HIS A 210 14.28 -6.90 12.41
CA HIS A 210 13.69 -5.83 11.59
C HIS A 210 12.89 -4.86 12.45
N ILE A 211 12.03 -5.37 13.35
CA ILE A 211 11.26 -4.53 14.28
C ILE A 211 12.20 -3.74 15.20
N GLU A 212 13.21 -4.39 15.79
CA GLU A 212 14.21 -3.68 16.61
C GLU A 212 14.94 -2.59 15.84
N SER A 213 15.20 -2.81 14.55
CA SER A 213 15.86 -1.81 13.72
C SER A 213 15.01 -0.57 13.47
N ILE A 214 13.69 -0.57 13.69
CA ILE A 214 12.83 0.63 13.53
C ILE A 214 13.36 1.81 14.35
N LEU A 215 13.83 1.55 15.57
CA LEU A 215 14.33 2.57 16.49
C LEU A 215 15.86 2.64 16.54
N SER A 216 16.57 1.84 15.73
CA SER A 216 18.03 1.89 15.67
C SER A 216 18.53 3.11 14.90
N LYS A 217 19.79 3.49 15.15
CA LYS A 217 20.43 4.60 14.44
C LYS A 217 20.46 4.32 12.92
N PRO A 218 19.82 5.13 12.07
CA PRO A 218 19.73 4.87 10.64
C PRO A 218 20.96 5.38 9.89
N THR A 219 21.23 4.79 8.72
CA THR A 219 22.03 5.42 7.66
C THR A 219 21.06 6.03 6.64
N LEU A 220 21.20 7.33 6.40
CA LEU A 220 20.26 8.11 5.60
C LEU A 220 20.91 8.69 4.37
N GLU A 221 20.21 8.61 3.24
CA GLU A 221 20.55 9.29 2.00
C GLU A 221 19.47 10.31 1.64
N ARG A 222 19.90 11.42 1.04
CA ARG A 222 18.98 12.44 0.57
C ARG A 222 18.26 11.97 -0.69
N PHE A 223 16.96 12.27 -0.78
CA PHE A 223 16.15 12.02 -1.95
C PHE A 223 15.72 13.34 -2.59
N ASP A 224 16.32 13.64 -3.74
CA ASP A 224 16.23 14.97 -4.38
C ASP A 224 15.14 15.09 -5.45
N GLU A 225 14.38 14.03 -5.72
CA GLU A 225 13.30 14.11 -6.70
C GLU A 225 12.11 14.90 -6.16
N LYS A 226 11.51 15.72 -7.04
CA LYS A 226 10.32 16.49 -6.69
C LYS A 226 9.12 15.56 -6.60
N ILE A 227 8.59 15.43 -5.39
CA ILE A 227 7.36 14.68 -5.12
C ILE A 227 6.21 15.62 -4.80
N LYS A 228 5.02 15.30 -5.31
CA LYS A 228 3.76 15.93 -4.91
C LYS A 228 3.12 15.12 -3.79
N PHE A 229 3.84 14.96 -2.68
CA PHE A 229 3.39 14.21 -1.52
C PHE A 229 3.58 15.04 -0.26
N TRP A 230 2.58 15.05 0.62
CA TRP A 230 2.59 15.87 1.84
C TRP A 230 1.73 15.20 2.92
N ARG A 231 1.95 15.62 4.17
CA ARG A 231 1.09 15.27 5.31
C ARG A 231 0.07 16.40 5.53
N GLY A 232 -1.18 16.05 5.79
CA GLY A 232 -2.31 16.95 6.00
C GLY A 232 -3.09 17.25 4.73
N MET A 233 -4.06 18.17 4.86
CA MET A 233 -4.88 18.63 3.74
C MET A 233 -4.27 19.85 3.05
N LYS A 234 -4.39 19.93 1.73
CA LYS A 234 -4.12 21.08 0.87
C LYS A 234 -5.38 21.56 0.18
#